data_AF-A0A7C3HGD4-F1
#
_entry.id   AF-A0A7C3HGD4-F1
#
_cell.length_a   1.000
_cell.length_b   1.000
_cell.length_c   1.000
_cell.angle_alpha   90.00
_cell.angle_beta   90.00
_cell.angle_gamma   90.00
#
_symmetry.space_group_name_H-M   'P 1'
#
loop_
_entity.id
_entity.type
_entity.pdbx_description
1 polymer ?
#
loop_
_entity_poly.entity_id
_entity_poly.type
_entity_poly.pdbx_seq_one_letter_code
_entity_poly.pdbx_strand_id
1 'polypeptide(L)'
;MADANSSGLGLTWLAFALLTVVCWGVYGVFLHTGQVAMQDPVNGRYKAFLFVGLAYFLTAVLAPLALLLVKGAAFTGYTPKGMWWSLLAGIVGAAGAFGVLLAFGARGTPAVVMSIVFAGAPVVNAVYSLLLHPPAGGWGSIRWPFYLGIALAALGGCLVTYFKPNPPPAKPRPAAVQTATPPSASSPAL
;
A
#
# COMPACT_ATOMS: atom_id res chain seq x y z
N MET A 1 -3.84 1.74 -36.22
CA MET A 1 -3.32 3.12 -36.11
C MET A 1 -2.61 3.22 -34.77
N ALA A 2 -1.32 2.91 -34.74
CA ALA A 2 -0.48 2.99 -33.55
C ALA A 2 0.79 3.72 -33.96
N ASP A 3 0.70 5.04 -34.10
CA ASP A 3 1.84 5.92 -34.34
C ASP A 3 1.58 7.23 -33.61
N ALA A 4 2.23 7.41 -32.46
CA ALA A 4 2.42 8.71 -31.85
C ALA A 4 3.66 8.69 -30.92
N ASN A 5 4.76 9.24 -31.44
CA ASN A 5 5.85 9.88 -30.70
C ASN A 5 6.74 9.06 -29.76
N SER A 6 7.69 8.35 -30.37
CA SER A 6 8.81 7.62 -29.76
C SER A 6 10.03 8.48 -29.37
N SER A 7 9.90 9.79 -29.11
CA SER A 7 11.11 10.66 -29.02
C SER A 7 11.18 11.58 -27.79
N GLY A 8 10.47 11.24 -26.69
CA GLY A 8 10.52 11.99 -25.42
C GLY A 8 9.55 11.48 -24.35
N LEU A 9 8.55 10.68 -24.75
CA LEU A 9 7.57 10.02 -23.90
C LEU A 9 7.90 8.55 -23.57
N GLY A 10 8.96 7.99 -24.15
CA GLY A 10 9.19 6.53 -24.18
C GLY A 10 9.37 5.85 -22.82
N LEU A 11 9.78 6.59 -21.78
CA LEU A 11 10.09 6.08 -20.44
C LEU A 11 9.33 6.79 -19.31
N THR A 12 8.48 7.77 -19.60
CA THR A 12 7.72 8.49 -18.55
C THR A 12 6.80 7.56 -17.78
N TRP A 13 6.20 6.57 -18.45
CA TRP A 13 5.41 5.52 -17.81
C TRP A 13 6.25 4.71 -16.81
N LEU A 14 7.53 4.46 -17.11
CA LEU A 14 8.44 3.76 -16.22
C LEU A 14 8.75 4.61 -15.00
N ALA A 15 8.97 5.92 -15.18
CA ALA A 15 9.16 6.84 -14.07
C ALA A 15 7.95 6.86 -13.12
N PHE A 16 6.71 6.88 -13.65
CA PHE A 16 5.50 6.80 -12.84
C PHE A 16 5.31 5.43 -12.17
N ALA A 17 5.71 4.34 -12.82
CA ALA A 17 5.74 3.02 -12.21
C ALA A 17 6.74 2.96 -11.04
N LEU A 18 7.95 3.50 -11.22
CA LEU A 18 8.96 3.58 -10.16
C LEU A 18 8.52 4.49 -9.01
N LEU A 19 7.86 5.62 -9.30
CA LEU A 19 7.23 6.44 -8.27
C LEU A 19 6.22 5.62 -7.45
N THR A 20 5.42 4.79 -8.12
CA THR A 20 4.46 3.89 -7.46
C THR A 20 5.18 2.89 -6.56
N VAL A 21 6.29 2.29 -7.02
CA VAL A 21 7.12 1.40 -6.22
C VAL A 21 7.65 2.09 -4.97
N VAL A 22 8.14 3.33 -5.09
CA VAL A 22 8.62 4.12 -3.95
C VAL A 22 7.49 4.42 -2.97
N CYS A 23 6.37 4.98 -3.45
CA CYS A 23 5.22 5.34 -2.62
C CYS A 23 4.66 4.14 -1.86
N TRP A 24 4.43 3.02 -2.55
CA TRP A 24 3.95 1.81 -1.90
C TRP A 24 5.05 1.16 -1.04
N GLY A 25 6.32 1.24 -1.41
CA GLY A 25 7.43 0.68 -0.64
C GLY A 25 7.52 1.27 0.76
N VAL A 26 7.36 2.59 0.88
CA VAL A 26 7.36 3.28 2.19
C VAL A 26 6.01 3.24 2.90
N TYR A 27 4.92 2.99 2.17
CA TYR A 27 3.54 2.98 2.69
C TYR A 27 3.39 2.12 3.95
N GLY A 28 3.87 0.87 3.92
CA GLY A 28 3.73 -0.03 5.07
C GLY A 28 4.41 0.49 6.34
N VAL A 29 5.58 1.12 6.19
CA VAL A 29 6.31 1.73 7.32
C VAL A 29 5.57 2.95 7.84
N PHE A 30 5.08 3.82 6.96
CA PHE A 30 4.35 5.03 7.35
C PHE A 30 3.01 4.68 8.01
N LEU A 31 2.29 3.70 7.48
CA LEU A 31 1.05 3.23 8.05
C LEU A 31 1.29 2.63 9.44
N HIS A 32 2.24 1.70 9.58
CA HIS A 32 2.57 1.12 10.88
C HIS A 32 3.01 2.19 11.90
N THR A 33 3.82 3.15 11.48
CA THR A 33 4.24 4.27 12.32
C THR A 33 3.04 5.11 12.77
N GLY A 34 2.13 5.44 11.84
CA GLY A 34 0.89 6.15 12.14
C GLY A 34 0.00 5.38 13.13
N GLN A 35 -0.17 4.07 12.94
CA GLN A 35 -0.92 3.22 13.87
C GLN A 35 -0.34 3.22 15.29
N VAL A 36 0.99 3.08 15.41
CA VAL A 36 1.68 3.11 16.71
C VAL A 36 1.57 4.50 17.34
N ALA A 37 1.69 5.57 16.56
CA ALA A 37 1.58 6.95 17.03
C ALA A 37 0.18 7.33 17.52
N MET A 38 -0.87 6.60 17.13
CA MET A 38 -2.23 6.82 17.66
C MET A 38 -2.35 6.52 19.16
N GLN A 39 -1.39 5.79 19.76
CA GLN A 39 -1.36 5.43 21.19
C GLN A 39 -2.67 4.78 21.70
N ASP A 40 -3.43 4.15 20.80
CA ASP A 40 -4.69 3.48 21.08
C ASP A 40 -4.56 2.01 20.64
N PRO A 41 -4.38 1.07 21.58
CA PRO A 41 -4.11 -0.33 21.26
C PRO A 41 -5.29 -1.05 20.61
N VAL A 42 -6.52 -0.54 20.78
CA VAL A 42 -7.75 -1.16 20.26
C VAL A 42 -8.11 -0.55 18.91
N ASN A 43 -8.26 0.77 18.85
CA ASN A 43 -8.80 1.47 17.68
C ASN A 43 -7.75 2.21 16.84
N GLY A 44 -6.51 2.32 17.30
CA GLY A 44 -5.45 3.09 16.63
C GLY A 44 -5.25 2.68 15.16
N ARG A 45 -5.43 1.39 14.86
CA ARG A 45 -5.37 0.87 13.49
C ARG A 45 -6.44 1.49 12.58
N TYR A 46 -7.69 1.52 13.03
CA TYR A 46 -8.80 2.03 12.24
C TYR A 46 -8.75 3.55 12.13
N LYS A 47 -8.31 4.24 13.20
CA LYS A 47 -8.04 5.68 13.18
C LYS A 47 -6.97 6.04 12.15
N ALA A 48 -5.85 5.32 12.11
CA ALA A 48 -4.82 5.53 11.09
C ALA A 48 -5.35 5.26 9.67
N PHE A 49 -6.12 4.18 9.49
CA PHE A 49 -6.72 3.86 8.18
C PHE A 49 -7.76 4.89 7.73
N LEU A 50 -8.48 5.53 8.65
CA LEU A 50 -9.40 6.62 8.33
C LEU A 50 -8.67 7.79 7.66
N PHE A 51 -7.47 8.14 8.15
CA PHE A 51 -6.63 9.17 7.51
C PHE A 51 -6.08 8.73 6.15
N VAL A 52 -5.85 7.43 5.94
CA VAL A 52 -5.58 6.89 4.58
C VAL A 52 -6.78 7.09 3.67
N GLY A 53 -7.99 6.84 4.16
CA GLY A 53 -9.23 7.09 3.43
C GLY A 53 -9.41 8.58 3.07
N LEU A 54 -9.10 9.48 4.00
CA LEU A 54 -9.08 10.92 3.72
C LEU A 54 -8.07 11.26 2.62
N ALA A 55 -6.86 10.72 2.68
CA ALA A 55 -5.86 10.91 1.63
C ALA A 55 -6.38 10.43 0.27
N TYR A 56 -7.06 9.27 0.21
CA TYR A 56 -7.66 8.76 -1.02
C TYR A 56 -8.75 9.69 -1.54
N PHE A 57 -9.57 10.29 -0.68
CA PHE A 57 -10.53 11.29 -1.12
C PHE A 57 -9.82 12.51 -1.76
N LEU A 58 -8.76 13.03 -1.13
CA LEU A 58 -8.00 14.15 -1.67
C LEU A 58 -7.36 13.81 -3.02
N THR A 59 -6.71 12.66 -3.14
CA THR A 59 -5.92 12.32 -4.33
C THR A 59 -6.70 11.63 -5.43
N ALA A 60 -7.72 10.83 -5.10
CA ALA A 60 -8.51 10.06 -6.07
C ALA A 60 -9.85 10.73 -6.43
N VAL A 61 -10.29 11.74 -5.68
CA VAL A 61 -11.50 12.52 -6.00
C VAL A 61 -11.13 13.96 -6.33
N LEU A 62 -10.54 14.71 -5.40
CA LEU A 62 -10.35 16.16 -5.60
C LEU A 62 -9.30 16.46 -6.68
N ALA A 63 -8.16 15.78 -6.68
CA ALA A 63 -7.11 16.01 -7.68
C ALA A 63 -7.59 15.74 -9.13
N PRO A 64 -8.18 14.57 -9.48
CA PRO A 64 -8.69 14.36 -10.83
C PRO A 64 -9.86 15.27 -11.17
N LEU A 65 -10.75 15.60 -10.21
CA LEU A 65 -11.84 16.54 -10.44
C LEU A 65 -11.30 17.93 -10.81
N ALA A 66 -10.33 18.45 -10.06
CA ALA A 66 -9.69 19.72 -10.38
C ALA A 66 -9.06 19.72 -11.78
N LEU A 67 -8.34 18.65 -12.13
CA LEU A 67 -7.76 18.51 -13.47
C LEU A 67 -8.82 18.48 -14.57
N LEU A 68 -9.93 17.76 -14.35
CA LEU A 68 -11.01 17.68 -15.32
C LEU A 68 -11.79 18.99 -15.43
N LEU A 69 -11.94 19.75 -14.34
CA LEU A 69 -12.52 21.09 -14.35
C LEU A 69 -11.67 22.03 -15.20
N VAL A 70 -10.35 22.04 -15.00
CA VAL A 70 -9.41 22.82 -15.83
C VAL A 70 -9.48 22.42 -17.30
N LYS A 71 -9.73 21.14 -17.58
CA LYS A 71 -9.89 20.60 -18.94
C LYS A 71 -11.31 20.74 -19.52
N GLY A 72 -12.27 21.32 -18.79
CA GLY A 72 -13.66 21.44 -19.23
C GLY A 72 -14.41 20.12 -19.41
N ALA A 73 -13.93 19.03 -18.80
CA ALA A 73 -14.44 17.66 -18.98
C ALA A 73 -14.94 17.01 -17.67
N ALA A 74 -15.11 17.79 -16.60
CA ALA A 74 -15.46 17.28 -15.27
C ALA A 74 -16.74 16.44 -15.22
N PHE A 75 -17.71 16.73 -16.07
CA PHE A 75 -19.04 16.11 -16.02
C PHE A 75 -19.48 15.55 -17.37
N THR A 76 -18.56 15.35 -18.32
CA THR A 76 -18.87 14.91 -19.69
C THR A 76 -17.98 13.73 -20.10
N GLY A 77 -18.45 12.93 -21.07
CA GLY A 77 -17.65 11.83 -21.64
C GLY A 77 -17.54 10.56 -20.79
N TYR A 78 -18.34 10.43 -19.73
CA TYR A 78 -18.37 9.22 -18.90
C TYR A 78 -19.12 8.07 -19.58
N THR A 79 -18.57 6.86 -19.52
CA THR A 79 -19.26 5.64 -19.96
C THR A 79 -19.65 4.78 -18.76
N PRO A 80 -20.85 4.18 -18.70
CA PRO A 80 -21.27 3.35 -17.57
C PRO A 80 -20.31 2.19 -17.29
N LYS A 81 -19.82 1.53 -18.35
CA LYS A 81 -18.84 0.45 -18.25
C LYS A 81 -17.51 0.93 -17.67
N GLY A 82 -16.99 2.08 -18.14
CA GLY A 82 -15.75 2.66 -17.63
C GLY A 82 -15.85 3.04 -16.16
N MET A 83 -16.95 3.67 -15.77
CA MET A 83 -17.23 4.02 -14.36
C MET A 83 -17.27 2.77 -13.48
N TRP A 84 -17.97 1.71 -13.89
CA TRP A 84 -18.09 0.48 -13.12
C TRP A 84 -16.73 -0.21 -12.90
N TRP A 85 -15.93 -0.37 -13.95
CA TRP A 85 -14.59 -0.98 -13.82
C TRP A 85 -13.63 -0.11 -13.01
N SER A 86 -13.73 1.21 -13.12
CA SER A 86 -12.91 2.14 -12.34
C SER A 86 -13.27 2.09 -10.85
N LEU A 87 -14.56 2.01 -10.54
CA LEU A 87 -15.05 1.85 -9.17
C LEU A 87 -14.56 0.53 -8.57
N LEU A 88 -14.71 -0.57 -9.32
CA LEU A 88 -14.25 -1.89 -8.87
C LEU A 88 -12.72 -1.90 -8.63
N ALA A 89 -11.95 -1.28 -9.53
CA ALA A 89 -10.51 -1.12 -9.34
C ALA A 89 -10.17 -0.35 -8.06
N GLY A 90 -10.90 0.74 -7.78
CA GLY A 90 -10.76 1.51 -6.54
C GLY A 90 -11.08 0.67 -5.29
N ILE A 91 -12.16 -0.12 -5.31
CA ILE A 91 -12.54 -1.02 -4.21
C ILE A 91 -11.45 -2.08 -3.97
N VAL A 92 -10.94 -2.71 -5.02
CA VAL A 92 -9.86 -3.71 -4.91
C VAL A 92 -8.60 -3.08 -4.30
N GLY A 93 -8.23 -1.87 -4.73
CA GLY A 93 -7.09 -1.14 -4.16
C GLY A 93 -7.27 -0.78 -2.68
N ALA A 94 -8.45 -0.29 -2.30
CA ALA A 94 -8.77 0.04 -0.92
C ALA A 94 -8.84 -1.21 -0.02
N ALA A 95 -9.40 -2.31 -0.53
CA ALA A 95 -9.43 -3.59 0.16
C ALA A 95 -8.02 -4.15 0.39
N GLY A 96 -7.12 -4.03 -0.60
CA GLY A 96 -5.71 -4.40 -0.45
C GLY A 96 -5.00 -3.59 0.64
N ALA A 97 -5.18 -2.27 0.66
CA ALA A 97 -4.66 -1.39 1.71
C ALA A 97 -5.21 -1.75 3.10
N PHE A 98 -6.51 -2.08 3.19
CA PHE A 98 -7.11 -2.58 4.43
C PHE A 98 -6.53 -3.94 4.85
N GLY A 99 -6.23 -4.82 3.90
CA GLY A 99 -5.53 -6.08 4.16
C GLY A 99 -4.15 -5.88 4.81
N VAL A 100 -3.37 -4.88 4.35
CA VAL A 100 -2.09 -4.51 4.99
C VAL A 100 -2.31 -4.07 6.45
N LEU A 101 -3.36 -3.29 6.71
CA LEU A 101 -3.74 -2.86 8.06
C LEU A 101 -4.03 -4.07 8.98
N LEU A 102 -4.80 -5.04 8.48
CA LEU A 102 -5.13 -6.27 9.21
C LEU A 102 -3.88 -7.13 9.44
N ALA A 103 -2.98 -7.22 8.46
CA ALA A 103 -1.72 -7.95 8.59
C ALA A 103 -0.84 -7.38 9.70
N PHE A 104 -0.74 -6.04 9.83
CA PHE A 104 -0.06 -5.40 10.96
C PHE A 104 -0.75 -5.70 12.30
N GLY A 105 -2.09 -5.68 12.29
CA GLY A 105 -2.89 -6.11 13.44
C GLY A 105 -2.65 -7.57 13.87
N ALA A 106 -2.27 -8.44 12.93
CA ALA A 106 -1.91 -9.84 13.15
C ALA A 106 -0.41 -10.06 13.45
N ARG A 107 0.31 -9.01 13.88
CA ARG A 107 1.75 -9.00 14.19
C ARG A 107 2.68 -9.12 12.97
N GLY A 108 2.18 -8.88 11.76
CA GLY A 108 3.02 -8.72 10.58
C GLY A 108 3.89 -7.47 10.69
N THR A 109 5.18 -7.59 10.41
CA THR A 109 6.08 -6.43 10.35
C THR A 109 6.06 -5.79 8.96
N PRO A 110 6.20 -4.47 8.82
CA PRO A 110 6.22 -3.79 7.51
C PRO A 110 7.13 -4.45 6.48
N ALA A 111 8.38 -4.76 6.85
CA ALA A 111 9.33 -5.40 5.93
C ALA A 111 8.81 -6.72 5.34
N VAL A 112 8.23 -7.58 6.17
CA VAL A 112 7.69 -8.89 5.75
C VAL A 112 6.43 -8.73 4.91
N VAL A 113 5.45 -7.99 5.43
CA VAL A 113 4.14 -7.83 4.76
C VAL A 113 4.33 -7.19 3.40
N MET A 114 5.12 -6.12 3.30
CA MET A 114 5.34 -5.43 2.03
C MET A 114 6.10 -6.34 1.04
N SER A 115 7.10 -7.10 1.49
CA SER A 115 7.83 -8.04 0.62
C SER A 115 6.92 -9.11 0.02
N ILE A 116 6.02 -9.69 0.83
CA ILE A 116 5.04 -10.67 0.35
C ILE A 116 4.09 -10.04 -0.68
N VAL A 117 3.57 -8.84 -0.41
CA VAL A 117 2.65 -8.13 -1.31
C VAL A 117 3.31 -7.85 -2.66
N PHE A 118 4.53 -7.29 -2.66
CA PHE A 118 5.21 -6.93 -3.92
C PHE A 118 5.76 -8.13 -4.68
N ALA A 119 6.13 -9.21 -4.00
CA ALA A 119 6.50 -10.46 -4.66
C ALA A 119 5.29 -11.17 -5.26
N GLY A 120 4.15 -11.15 -4.55
CA GLY A 120 2.92 -11.84 -4.96
C GLY A 120 2.12 -11.10 -6.04
N ALA A 121 2.12 -9.76 -6.05
CA ALA A 121 1.32 -8.99 -7.00
C ALA A 121 1.61 -9.31 -8.48
N PRO A 122 2.88 -9.43 -8.93
CA PRO A 122 3.19 -9.88 -10.28
C PRO A 122 2.66 -11.28 -10.60
N VAL A 123 2.68 -12.21 -9.63
CA VAL A 123 2.19 -13.58 -9.80
C VAL A 123 0.68 -13.59 -10.00
N VAL A 124 -0.07 -12.87 -9.15
CA VAL A 124 -1.52 -12.75 -9.27
C VAL A 124 -1.90 -12.11 -10.59
N ASN A 125 -1.22 -11.03 -10.99
CA ASN A 125 -1.44 -10.37 -12.27
C ASN A 125 -1.19 -11.30 -13.46
N ALA A 126 -0.10 -12.08 -13.42
CA ALA A 126 0.23 -13.06 -14.44
C ALA A 126 -0.86 -14.12 -14.58
N VAL A 127 -1.28 -14.73 -13.46
CA VAL A 127 -2.34 -15.76 -13.46
C VAL A 127 -3.65 -15.18 -13.98
N TYR A 128 -4.09 -14.04 -13.45
CA TYR A 128 -5.32 -13.38 -13.88
C TYR A 128 -5.30 -13.07 -15.38
N SER A 129 -4.19 -12.52 -15.88
CA SER A 129 -4.03 -12.17 -17.30
C SER A 129 -4.06 -13.40 -18.21
N LEU A 130 -3.40 -14.50 -17.80
CA LEU A 130 -3.38 -15.75 -18.57
C LEU A 130 -4.74 -16.47 -18.58
N LEU A 131 -5.52 -16.35 -17.51
CA LEU A 131 -6.87 -16.91 -17.45
C LEU A 131 -7.86 -16.14 -18.34
N LEU A 132 -7.75 -14.81 -18.38
CA LEU A 132 -8.60 -13.97 -19.22
C LEU A 132 -8.23 -14.02 -20.70
N HIS A 133 -6.94 -14.12 -21.00
CA HIS A 133 -6.41 -14.15 -22.35
C HIS A 133 -5.53 -15.39 -22.51
N PRO A 134 -6.15 -16.58 -22.64
CA PRO A 134 -5.42 -17.83 -22.80
C PRO A 134 -4.53 -17.76 -24.06
N PRO A 135 -3.27 -18.22 -24.00
CA PRO A 135 -2.36 -18.14 -25.14
C PRO A 135 -2.90 -18.97 -26.31
N ALA A 136 -2.91 -18.39 -27.51
CA ALA A 136 -3.40 -19.06 -28.72
C ALA A 136 -2.66 -20.38 -29.04
N GLY A 137 -1.41 -20.52 -28.59
CA GLY A 137 -0.60 -21.75 -28.74
C GLY A 137 -0.60 -22.67 -27.51
N GLY A 138 -1.50 -22.45 -26.54
CA GLY A 138 -1.54 -23.17 -25.27
C GLY A 138 -0.44 -22.71 -24.29
N TRP A 139 -0.46 -23.27 -23.07
CA TRP A 139 0.42 -22.85 -21.98
C TRP A 139 1.92 -23.08 -22.31
N GLY A 140 2.24 -24.04 -23.19
CA GLY A 140 3.59 -24.30 -23.67
C GLY A 140 4.15 -23.23 -24.64
N SER A 141 3.32 -22.35 -25.20
CA SER A 141 3.79 -21.26 -26.07
C SER A 141 4.30 -20.05 -25.29
N ILE A 142 4.13 -20.03 -23.97
CA ILE A 142 4.65 -18.97 -23.11
C ILE A 142 6.15 -19.17 -22.97
N ARG A 143 6.93 -18.11 -23.27
CA ARG A 143 8.39 -18.17 -23.19
C ARG A 143 8.82 -18.52 -21.76
N TRP A 144 9.67 -19.53 -21.63
CA TRP A 144 10.16 -20.01 -20.33
C TRP A 144 10.70 -18.92 -19.37
N PRO A 145 11.35 -17.81 -19.81
CA PRO A 145 11.83 -16.77 -18.90
C PRO A 145 10.70 -16.07 -18.12
N PHE A 146 9.47 -16.09 -18.63
CA PHE A 146 8.31 -15.56 -17.92
C PHE A 146 8.05 -16.33 -16.62
N TYR A 147 8.04 -17.67 -16.70
CA TYR A 147 7.89 -18.53 -15.53
C TYR A 147 9.08 -18.41 -14.58
N LEU A 148 10.30 -18.30 -15.12
CA LEU A 148 11.48 -18.02 -14.30
C LEU A 148 11.32 -16.69 -13.55
N GLY A 149 10.85 -15.63 -14.20
CA GLY A 149 10.63 -14.32 -13.57
C GLY A 149 9.63 -14.39 -12.42
N ILE A 150 8.53 -15.12 -12.59
CA ILE A 150 7.55 -15.39 -11.51
C ILE A 150 8.20 -16.13 -10.34
N ALA A 151 8.97 -17.19 -10.63
CA ALA A 151 9.67 -17.96 -9.62
C ALA A 151 10.70 -17.11 -8.87
N LEU A 152 11.48 -16.29 -9.59
CA LEU A 152 12.47 -15.38 -9.00
C LEU A 152 11.81 -14.29 -8.15
N ALA A 153 10.66 -13.75 -8.56
CA ALA A 153 9.92 -12.79 -7.75
C ALA A 153 9.45 -13.41 -6.43
N ALA A 154 8.85 -14.61 -6.49
CA ALA A 154 8.42 -15.35 -5.31
C ALA A 154 9.61 -15.68 -4.39
N LEU A 155 10.70 -16.22 -4.95
CA LEU A 155 11.92 -16.54 -4.21
C LEU A 155 12.55 -15.30 -3.58
N GLY A 156 12.65 -14.19 -4.31
CA GLY A 156 13.15 -12.92 -3.79
C GLY A 156 12.32 -12.43 -2.59
N GLY A 157 10.99 -12.47 -2.70
CA GLY A 157 10.08 -12.14 -1.60
C GLY A 157 10.28 -13.04 -0.38
N CYS A 158 10.44 -14.34 -0.59
CA CYS A 158 10.75 -15.31 0.47
C CYS A 158 12.09 -15.00 1.15
N LEU A 159 13.14 -14.74 0.38
CA LEU A 159 14.48 -14.44 0.91
C LEU A 159 14.47 -13.16 1.76
N VAL A 160 13.87 -12.08 1.27
CA VAL A 160 13.77 -10.81 2.02
C VAL A 160 12.97 -10.99 3.31
N THR A 161 11.93 -11.83 3.28
CA THR A 161 11.11 -12.12 4.45
C THR A 161 11.85 -12.98 5.48
N TYR A 162 12.54 -14.02 5.02
CA TYR A 162 13.20 -15.01 5.88
C TYR A 162 14.51 -14.48 6.48
N PHE A 163 15.32 -13.76 5.69
CA PHE A 163 16.62 -13.22 6.08
C PHE A 163 16.56 -11.76 6.54
N LYS A 164 15.40 -11.28 7.01
CA LYS A 164 15.30 -9.92 7.54
C LYS A 164 16.25 -9.73 8.74
N PRO A 165 16.96 -8.59 8.85
CA PRO A 165 17.82 -8.33 9.99
C PRO A 165 17.04 -8.33 11.31
N ASN A 166 17.66 -8.84 12.37
CA ASN A 166 17.09 -8.76 13.71
C ASN A 166 16.93 -7.29 14.11
N PRO A 167 15.80 -6.90 14.73
CA PRO A 167 15.64 -5.54 15.22
C PRO A 167 16.75 -5.22 16.23
N PRO A 168 17.31 -4.00 16.20
CA PRO A 168 18.31 -3.59 17.18
C PRO A 168 17.74 -3.74 18.60
N PRO A 169 18.57 -4.10 19.59
CA PRO A 169 18.13 -4.25 20.97
C PRO A 169 17.44 -2.96 21.43
N ALA A 170 16.30 -3.11 22.10
CA ALA A 170 15.49 -1.98 22.55
C ALA A 170 16.35 -1.03 23.39
N LYS A 171 16.43 0.25 23.01
CA LYS A 171 17.04 1.27 23.87
C LYS A 171 16.31 1.28 25.22
N PRO A 172 17.02 1.24 26.36
CA PRO A 172 16.41 1.35 27.67
C PRO A 172 15.50 2.59 27.69
N ARG A 173 14.22 2.39 28.02
CA ARG A 173 13.26 3.47 28.20
C ARG A 173 13.77 4.35 29.35
N PRO A 174 13.94 5.68 29.17
CA PRO A 174 14.17 6.56 30.29
C PRO A 174 13.02 6.38 31.27
N ALA A 175 13.34 6.04 32.52
CA ALA A 175 12.35 5.87 33.58
C ALA A 175 11.46 7.12 33.61
N ALA A 176 10.15 6.94 33.44
CA ALA A 176 9.20 8.01 33.66
C ALA A 176 9.44 8.56 35.07
N VAL A 177 9.79 9.84 35.17
CA VAL A 177 9.85 10.56 36.44
C VAL A 177 8.47 10.41 37.06
N GLN A 178 8.37 9.60 38.11
CA GLN A 178 7.19 9.54 38.96
C GLN A 178 7.01 10.95 39.51
N THR A 179 5.99 11.65 39.03
CA THR A 179 5.51 12.89 39.64
C THR A 179 5.13 12.55 41.08
N ALA A 180 5.96 12.99 42.02
CA ALA A 180 5.73 12.87 43.45
C ALA A 180 4.35 13.45 43.77
N THR A 181 3.47 12.61 44.31
CA THR A 181 2.22 13.05 44.93
C THR A 181 2.56 13.97 46.10
N PRO A 182 2.06 15.22 46.16
CA PRO A 182 2.28 16.06 47.34
C PRO A 182 1.56 15.44 48.55
N PRO A 183 2.14 15.53 49.76
CA PRO A 183 1.56 14.93 50.96
C PRO A 183 0.22 15.59 51.28
N SER A 184 -0.80 14.76 51.54
CA SER A 184 -2.12 15.19 52.02
C SER A 184 -1.96 15.95 53.33
N ALA A 185 -2.35 17.24 53.32
CA ALA A 185 -2.47 18.02 54.54
C ALA A 185 -3.59 17.45 55.41
N SER A 186 -3.22 16.93 56.58
CA SER A 186 -4.13 16.59 57.66
C SER A 186 -4.72 17.88 58.25
N SER A 187 -6.03 18.09 58.12
CA SER A 187 -6.75 19.13 58.86
C SER A 187 -6.66 18.86 60.36
N PRO A 188 -6.35 19.85 61.21
CA PRO A 188 -6.51 19.70 62.64
C PRO A 188 -8.01 19.83 62.98
N ALA A 189 -8.52 18.86 63.73
CA ALA A 189 -9.76 19.01 64.46
C ALA A 189 -9.52 19.98 65.63
N LEU A 190 -10.30 21.04 65.70
CA LEU A 190 -10.87 21.67 66.90
C LEU A 190 -11.77 22.85 66.49
#